data_AF-A0A0M8KLQ8-F1
#
_entry.id   AF-A0A0M8KLQ8-F1
#
_cell.length_a   1.000
_cell.length_b   1.000
_cell.length_c   1.000
_cell.angle_alpha   90.00
_cell.angle_beta   90.00
_cell.angle_gamma   90.00
#
_symmetry.space_group_name_H-M   'P 1'
#
loop_
_entity.id
_entity.type
_entity.pdbx_description
1 polymer ?
#
loop_
_entity_poly.entity_id
_entity_poly.type
_entity_poly.pdbx_seq_one_letter_code
_entity_poly.pdbx_strand_id
1 'polypeptide(L)'
;MRARYPRYYAQKDLLDAAESVVAGYHRAVAGGTPVSLTHSSRDPDLPDESVQVTVSDEQLLLTVEEWLGCLELVESYVMSWVSARVHLEGAKDRAGRGRVEPFWYEAIRRANPGRR
;
A
#
# COMPACT_ATOMS: atom_id res chain seq x y z
N MET A 1 9.53 2.12 25.82
CA MET A 1 8.76 3.22 25.20
C MET A 1 7.51 2.70 24.49
N ARG A 2 7.61 1.70 23.60
CA ARG A 2 6.46 1.04 22.95
C ARG A 2 5.33 0.58 23.89
N ALA A 3 5.67 -0.17 24.94
CA ALA A 3 4.68 -0.64 25.93
C ALA A 3 3.92 0.48 26.67
N ARG A 4 4.45 1.71 26.66
CA ARG A 4 3.82 2.87 27.31
C ARG A 4 2.81 3.58 26.41
N TYR A 5 2.94 3.44 25.09
CA TYR A 5 2.07 4.06 24.09
C TYR A 5 1.74 3.09 22.95
N PRO A 6 1.11 1.94 23.26
CA PRO A 6 0.93 0.86 22.29
C PRO A 6 0.14 1.32 21.05
N ARG A 7 -0.89 2.14 21.23
CA ARG A 7 -1.73 2.65 20.12
C ARG A 7 -1.01 3.63 19.21
N TYR A 8 -0.19 4.52 19.78
CA TYR A 8 0.64 5.45 18.98
C TYR A 8 1.60 4.69 18.06
N TYR A 9 2.30 3.68 18.60
CA TYR A 9 3.22 2.88 17.78
C TYR A 9 2.47 1.96 16.82
N ALA A 10 1.29 1.46 17.18
CA ALA A 10 0.44 0.71 16.26
C ALA A 10 0.01 1.58 15.06
N GLN A 11 -0.44 2.82 15.30
CA GLN A 11 -0.79 3.76 14.24
C GLN A 11 0.41 4.05 13.33
N LYS A 12 1.59 4.25 13.92
CA LYS A 12 2.83 4.45 13.17
C LYS A 12 3.16 3.22 12.32
N ASP A 13 3.06 2.03 12.88
CA ASP A 13 3.39 0.78 12.18
C ASP A 13 2.37 0.49 11.04
N LEU A 14 1.09 0.82 11.23
CA LEU A 14 0.06 0.79 10.17
C LEU A 14 0.42 1.72 9.01
N LEU A 15 0.78 2.97 9.34
CA LEU A 15 1.14 3.96 8.34
C LEU A 15 2.40 3.53 7.57
N ASP A 16 3.47 3.15 8.29
CA ASP A 16 4.74 2.73 7.68
C ASP A 16 4.52 1.51 6.75
N ALA A 17 3.67 0.56 7.14
CA ALA A 17 3.34 -0.62 6.33
C ALA A 17 2.56 -0.25 5.05
N ALA A 18 1.53 0.59 5.17
CA ALA A 18 0.74 1.01 4.02
C ALA A 18 1.55 1.92 3.07
N GLU A 19 2.38 2.82 3.60
CA GLU A 19 3.31 3.64 2.82
C GLU A 19 4.33 2.79 2.07
N SER A 20 4.88 1.73 2.68
CA SER A 20 5.82 0.80 2.04
C SER A 20 5.23 0.25 0.72
N VAL A 21 3.99 -0.26 0.78
CA VAL A 21 3.29 -0.82 -0.38
C VAL A 21 2.99 0.25 -1.42
N VAL A 22 2.38 1.36 -1.02
CA VAL A 22 1.94 2.41 -1.95
C VAL A 22 3.14 3.08 -2.62
N ALA A 23 4.21 3.38 -1.88
CA ALA A 23 5.44 3.90 -2.44
C ALA A 23 6.18 2.86 -3.32
N GLY A 24 6.09 1.57 -2.97
CA GLY A 24 6.58 0.47 -3.81
C GLY A 24 5.89 0.45 -5.17
N TYR A 25 4.56 0.49 -5.17
CA TYR A 25 3.74 0.56 -6.37
C TYR A 25 4.10 1.78 -7.23
N HIS A 26 4.13 2.97 -6.65
CA HIS A 26 4.46 4.21 -7.38
C HIS A 26 5.88 4.20 -7.95
N ARG A 27 6.83 3.54 -7.29
CA ARG A 27 8.20 3.43 -7.81
C ARG A 27 8.31 2.44 -8.97
N ALA A 28 7.50 1.38 -8.97
CA ALA A 28 7.59 0.31 -9.96
C ALA A 28 6.65 0.49 -11.16
N VAL A 29 5.47 1.10 -10.98
CA VAL A 29 4.40 1.09 -11.99
C VAL A 29 4.22 2.48 -12.60
N ALA A 30 4.29 2.56 -13.94
CA ALA A 30 3.86 3.71 -14.73
C ALA A 30 2.61 3.37 -15.55
N GLY A 31 1.55 4.16 -15.40
CA GLY A 31 0.34 4.04 -16.21
C GLY A 31 -0.61 2.91 -15.82
N GLY A 32 -0.47 2.35 -14.61
CA GLY A 32 -1.47 1.45 -14.01
C GLY A 32 -2.56 2.19 -13.24
N THR A 33 -3.46 1.45 -12.61
CA THR A 33 -4.53 1.99 -11.76
C THR A 33 -3.99 2.97 -10.70
N PRO A 34 -4.62 4.15 -10.49
CA PRO A 34 -4.21 5.07 -9.44
C PRO A 34 -4.34 4.44 -8.04
N VAL A 35 -3.30 4.57 -7.23
CA VAL A 35 -3.28 4.16 -5.82
C VAL A 35 -2.89 5.35 -4.96
N SER A 36 -3.62 5.63 -3.89
CA SER A 36 -3.33 6.72 -2.96
C SER A 36 -3.47 6.26 -1.51
N LEU A 37 -2.94 7.08 -0.60
CA LEU A 37 -2.95 6.84 0.83
C LEU A 37 -3.24 8.14 1.57
N THR A 38 -4.04 8.04 2.63
CA THR A 38 -4.28 9.11 3.61
C THR A 38 -4.39 8.49 5.01
N HIS A 39 -4.42 9.32 6.06
CA HIS A 39 -4.50 8.87 7.45
C HIS A 39 -5.19 9.91 8.32
N SER A 40 -5.68 9.49 9.50
CA SER A 40 -6.57 10.29 10.35
C SER A 40 -6.00 11.63 10.84
N SER A 41 -4.68 11.77 10.96
CA SER A 41 -4.07 13.07 11.29
C SER A 41 -4.00 14.05 10.12
N ARG A 42 -4.30 13.61 8.89
CA ARG A 42 -4.34 14.44 7.68
C ARG A 42 -5.76 14.68 7.19
N ASP A 43 -6.66 13.74 7.42
CA ASP A 43 -8.05 13.79 6.98
C ASP A 43 -9.00 13.65 8.19
N PRO A 44 -9.75 14.70 8.56
CA PRO A 44 -10.63 14.70 9.72
C PRO A 44 -11.89 13.85 9.53
N ASP A 45 -12.22 13.42 8.31
CA ASP A 45 -13.38 12.58 8.04
C ASP A 45 -13.09 11.08 8.32
N LEU A 46 -11.82 10.74 8.56
CA LEU A 46 -11.40 9.38 8.92
C LEU A 46 -11.54 9.13 10.41
N PRO A 47 -11.85 7.88 10.82
CA PRO A 47 -11.80 7.50 12.22
C PRO A 47 -10.42 7.76 12.83
N ASP A 48 -10.38 8.09 14.11
CA ASP A 48 -9.14 8.25 14.84
C ASP A 48 -8.27 6.99 14.74
N GLU A 49 -6.95 7.19 14.66
CA GLU A 49 -5.97 6.12 14.58
C GLU A 49 -6.26 5.14 13.43
N SER A 50 -6.48 5.72 12.24
CA SER A 50 -6.69 4.96 11.02
C SER A 50 -5.82 5.42 9.86
N VAL A 51 -5.63 4.52 8.91
CA VAL A 51 -4.95 4.73 7.63
C VAL A 51 -5.86 4.20 6.53
N GLN A 52 -6.03 4.97 5.46
CA GLN A 52 -6.83 4.56 4.32
C GLN A 52 -5.95 4.44 3.07
N VAL A 53 -6.08 3.32 2.37
CA VAL A 53 -5.52 3.11 1.03
C VAL A 53 -6.66 3.11 0.03
N THR A 54 -6.51 3.85 -1.06
CA THR A 54 -7.53 3.92 -2.12
C THR A 54 -6.94 3.40 -3.43
N VAL A 55 -7.67 2.53 -4.12
CA VAL A 55 -7.35 2.03 -5.47
C VAL A 55 -8.55 2.36 -6.35
N SER A 56 -8.41 3.29 -7.30
CA SER A 56 -9.54 3.90 -8.02
C SER A 56 -10.64 4.41 -7.05
N ASP A 57 -11.80 3.76 -7.02
CA ASP A 57 -12.96 4.12 -6.19
C ASP A 57 -13.12 3.18 -4.97
N GLU A 58 -12.27 2.16 -4.86
CA GLU A 58 -12.28 1.22 -3.73
C GLU A 58 -11.36 1.70 -2.61
N GLN A 59 -11.80 1.52 -1.37
CA GLN A 59 -11.11 2.00 -0.19
C GLN A 59 -10.86 0.84 0.78
N LEU A 60 -9.65 0.80 1.33
CA LEU A 60 -9.27 -0.05 2.44
C LEU A 60 -8.97 0.84 3.64
N LEU A 61 -9.80 0.70 4.68
CA LEU A 61 -9.56 1.33 5.97
C LEU A 61 -8.83 0.34 6.88
N LEU A 62 -7.74 0.79 7.49
CA LEU A 62 -6.98 0.07 8.51
C LEU A 62 -7.10 0.86 9.80
N THR A 63 -7.63 0.26 10.85
CA THR A 63 -7.74 0.89 12.17
C THR A 63 -6.78 0.26 13.16
N VAL A 64 -6.25 1.04 14.10
CA VAL A 64 -5.47 0.49 15.21
C VAL A 64 -6.28 -0.53 16.00
N GLU A 65 -7.58 -0.32 16.19
CA GLU A 65 -8.43 -1.23 16.95
C GLU A 65 -8.46 -2.65 16.36
N GLU A 66 -8.60 -2.78 15.04
CA GLU A 66 -8.68 -4.08 14.37
C GLU A 66 -7.32 -4.78 14.26
N TRP A 67 -6.25 -4.02 14.13
CA TRP A 67 -4.91 -4.55 13.82
C TRP A 67 -3.98 -4.64 15.03
N LEU A 68 -4.45 -4.21 16.21
CA LEU A 68 -3.65 -4.28 17.43
C LEU A 68 -3.34 -5.75 17.76
N GLY A 69 -2.06 -6.11 17.68
CA GLY A 69 -1.57 -7.46 17.98
C GLY A 69 -1.29 -8.34 16.76
N CYS A 70 -1.55 -7.85 15.55
CA CYS A 70 -1.21 -8.53 14.28
C CYS A 70 -0.58 -7.57 13.25
N LEU A 71 0.09 -6.52 13.72
CA LEU A 71 0.68 -5.46 12.90
C LEU A 71 1.70 -5.98 11.87
N GLU A 72 2.36 -7.09 12.19
CA GLU A 72 3.31 -7.77 11.30
C GLU A 72 2.68 -8.31 10.01
N LEU A 73 1.35 -8.47 9.98
CA LEU A 73 0.62 -8.97 8.81
C LEU A 73 0.12 -7.85 7.90
N VAL A 74 0.09 -6.60 8.38
CA VAL A 74 -0.53 -5.45 7.71
C VAL A 74 0.07 -5.23 6.33
N GLU A 75 1.39 -5.19 6.21
CA GLU A 75 2.05 -4.94 4.92
C GLU A 75 1.66 -6.00 3.87
N SER A 76 1.67 -7.28 4.26
CA SER A 76 1.27 -8.37 3.37
C SER A 76 -0.21 -8.31 2.98
N TYR A 77 -1.07 -7.92 3.92
CA TYR A 77 -2.50 -7.75 3.68
C TYR A 77 -2.79 -6.59 2.73
N VAL A 78 -2.16 -5.43 2.95
CA VAL A 78 -2.28 -4.26 2.06
C VAL A 78 -1.76 -4.61 0.67
N MET A 79 -0.61 -5.29 0.58
CA MET A 79 -0.05 -5.74 -0.69
C MET A 79 -1.00 -6.67 -1.45
N SER A 80 -1.58 -7.66 -0.77
CA SER A 80 -2.58 -8.55 -1.37
C SER A 80 -3.84 -7.78 -1.80
N TRP A 81 -4.31 -6.83 -0.99
CA TRP A 81 -5.51 -6.07 -1.29
C TRP A 81 -5.33 -5.13 -2.48
N VAL A 82 -4.20 -4.41 -2.54
CA VAL A 82 -3.84 -3.50 -3.65
C VAL A 82 -3.62 -4.29 -4.93
N SER A 83 -2.81 -5.35 -4.89
CA SER A 83 -2.50 -6.16 -6.08
C SER A 83 -3.73 -6.83 -6.70
N ALA A 84 -4.75 -7.14 -5.90
CA ALA A 84 -6.03 -7.67 -6.40
C ALA A 84 -6.89 -6.64 -7.15
N ARG A 85 -6.62 -5.33 -6.99
CA ARG A 85 -7.46 -4.23 -7.50
C ARG A 85 -6.80 -3.36 -8.56
N VAL A 86 -5.47 -3.42 -8.67
CA VAL A 86 -4.77 -2.68 -9.71
C VAL A 86 -4.83 -3.44 -11.03
N HIS A 87 -5.21 -2.71 -12.07
CA HIS A 87 -5.11 -3.14 -13.46
C HIS A 87 -3.78 -2.66 -14.02
N LEU A 88 -3.05 -3.57 -14.65
CA LEU A 88 -1.69 -3.34 -15.14
C LEU A 88 -1.57 -3.48 -16.66
N GLU A 89 -2.68 -3.75 -17.35
CA GLU A 89 -2.75 -3.78 -18.80
C GLU A 89 -2.32 -2.41 -19.36
N GLY A 90 -1.30 -2.41 -20.20
CA GLY A 90 -0.75 -1.18 -20.76
C GLY A 90 0.30 -0.50 -19.88
N ALA A 91 0.43 -0.88 -18.61
CA ALA A 91 1.40 -0.32 -17.68
C ALA A 91 2.85 -0.70 -18.07
N LYS A 92 3.80 0.08 -17.57
CA LYS A 92 5.23 -0.11 -17.79
C LYS A 92 5.96 -0.13 -16.46
N ASP A 93 7.06 -0.86 -16.43
CA ASP A 93 8.03 -0.72 -15.34
C ASP A 93 8.64 0.68 -15.42
N ARG A 94 8.61 1.41 -14.30
CA ARG A 94 9.46 2.59 -14.11
C ARG A 94 10.89 2.10 -13.88
N ALA A 95 11.53 1.66 -14.96
CA ALA A 95 12.93 1.25 -15.00
C ALA A 95 13.84 2.44 -14.62
N GLY A 96 14.02 2.66 -13.32
CA GLY A 96 15.05 3.52 -12.73
C GLY A 96 16.18 2.66 -12.18
N ARG A 97 17.39 3.22 -12.07
CA ARG A 97 18.63 2.58 -11.54
C ARG A 97 18.56 2.14 -10.07
N GLY A 98 17.40 1.74 -9.57
CA GLY A 98 17.16 1.25 -8.21
C GLY A 98 16.79 -0.23 -8.21
N ARG A 99 16.72 -0.80 -7.01
CA ARG A 99 16.26 -2.18 -6.79
C ARG A 99 14.80 -2.25 -7.24
N VAL A 100 14.56 -2.87 -8.39
CA VAL A 100 13.22 -3.14 -8.92
C VAL A 100 12.47 -3.93 -7.86
N GLU A 101 11.26 -3.48 -7.51
CA GLU A 101 10.37 -4.21 -6.61
C GLU A 101 9.95 -5.50 -7.34
N PRO A 102 10.41 -6.70 -6.90
CA PRO A 102 10.30 -7.90 -7.72
C PRO A 102 8.86 -8.33 -7.99
N PHE A 103 7.94 -8.04 -7.07
CA PHE A 103 6.54 -8.40 -7.23
C PHE A 103 5.90 -7.60 -8.37
N TRP A 104 6.03 -6.27 -8.36
CA TRP A 104 5.40 -5.40 -9.35
C TRP A 104 5.98 -5.60 -10.73
N TYR A 105 7.29 -5.85 -10.83
CA TYR A 105 7.92 -6.23 -12.09
C TYR A 105 7.30 -7.48 -12.71
N GLU A 106 7.18 -8.55 -11.91
CA GLU A 106 6.56 -9.79 -12.36
C GLU A 106 5.07 -9.61 -12.68
N ALA A 107 4.34 -8.82 -11.89
CA ALA A 107 2.93 -8.52 -12.12
C ALA A 107 2.71 -7.76 -13.45
N ILE A 108 3.51 -6.72 -13.72
CA ILE A 108 3.48 -5.99 -15.00
C ILE A 108 3.76 -6.93 -16.18
N ARG A 109 4.80 -7.77 -16.07
CA ARG A 109 5.19 -8.70 -17.14
C ARG A 109 4.09 -9.71 -17.44
N ARG A 110 3.41 -10.22 -16.41
CA ARG A 110 2.27 -11.14 -16.56
C ARG A 110 1.06 -10.47 -17.21
N ALA A 111 0.77 -9.22 -16.85
CA ALA A 111 -0.34 -8.46 -17.43
C ALA A 111 -0.07 -8.01 -18.88
N ASN A 112 1.20 -7.96 -19.32
CA ASN A 112 1.60 -7.46 -20.64
C ASN A 112 2.47 -8.47 -21.42
N PRO A 113 1.94 -9.66 -21.75
CA PRO A 113 2.71 -10.66 -22.48
C PRO A 113 3.12 -10.14 -23.86
N GLY A 114 4.42 -10.17 -24.16
CA GLY A 114 4.98 -9.75 -25.46
C GLY A 114 5.43 -8.29 -25.55
N ARG A 115 5.18 -7.45 -24.53
CA ARG A 115 5.85 -6.15 -24.41
C ARG A 115 7.21 -6.36 -23.73
N ARG A 116 8.29 -6.21 -24.51
CA ARG A 116 9.68 -6.10 -24.01
C ARG A 116 10.11 -4.64 -24.00
#